data_AF-X0T375-F1
#
_entry.id   AF-X0T375-F1
#
_cell.length_a   1.000
_cell.length_b   1.000
_cell.length_c   1.000
_cell.angle_alpha   90.00
_cell.angle_beta   90.00
_cell.angle_gamma   90.00
#
_symmetry.space_group_name_H-M   'P 1'
#
loop_
_entity.id
_entity.type
_entity.pdbx_description
1 polymer ?
#
loop_
_entity_poly.entity_id
_entity_poly.type
_entity_poly.pdbx_seq_one_letter_code
_entity_poly.pdbx_strand_id
1 'polypeptide(L)'
;SEKESVSGRDVTEEFVDLQSRLKNLRVEEAQYQKILEKAWKIDEVLSVTERLFATREDIERIEGRIKYLEDLTSLSTIRVNLSEEPKIEIPTAEWRPLTTIKKAFRSSVRFFQGLVNVIIWLAFYLIPLGILAWLIKKIVKVIKRKKKQEVAIEEKE
;
A
#
# COMPACT_ATOMS: atom_id res chain seq x y z
N SER A 1 -20.42 14.48 -10.65
CA SER A 1 -20.51 14.63 -9.19
C SER A 1 -21.79 14.11 -8.54
N GLU A 2 -22.81 13.67 -9.29
CA GLU A 2 -24.10 13.29 -8.68
C GLU A 2 -24.17 11.85 -8.11
N LYS A 3 -23.34 10.94 -8.61
CA LYS A 3 -23.33 9.53 -8.14
C LYS A 3 -22.57 9.32 -6.82
N GLU A 4 -21.67 10.23 -6.46
CA GLU A 4 -20.80 10.07 -5.28
C GLU A 4 -21.49 10.56 -3.99
N SER A 5 -22.32 11.61 -4.08
CA SER A 5 -23.06 12.16 -2.93
C SER A 5 -24.19 11.28 -2.42
N VAL A 6 -24.79 10.45 -3.30
CA VAL A 6 -25.87 9.54 -2.92
C VAL A 6 -25.30 8.36 -2.13
N SER A 7 -24.21 7.75 -2.60
CA SER A 7 -23.57 6.60 -1.93
C SER A 7 -23.03 6.94 -0.52
N GLY A 8 -22.43 8.11 -0.33
CA GLY A 8 -21.90 8.54 0.97
C GLY A 8 -22.95 8.84 2.04
N ARG A 9 -24.14 9.31 1.63
CA ARG A 9 -25.25 9.60 2.53
C ARG A 9 -25.89 8.32 3.07
N ASP A 10 -26.12 7.36 2.17
CA ASP A 10 -26.75 6.08 2.50
C ASP A 10 -25.91 5.29 3.53
N VAL A 11 -24.58 5.28 3.40
CA VAL A 11 -23.69 4.61 4.37
C VAL A 11 -23.62 5.32 5.72
N THR A 12 -23.80 6.65 5.74
CA THR A 12 -23.81 7.42 7.00
C THR A 12 -25.09 7.15 7.77
N GLU A 13 -26.24 7.06 7.08
CA GLU A 13 -27.52 6.69 7.66
C GLU A 13 -27.49 5.26 8.22
N GLU A 14 -26.94 4.30 7.45
CA GLU A 14 -26.74 2.92 7.91
C GLU A 14 -25.88 2.86 9.18
N PHE A 15 -24.77 3.62 9.22
CA PHE A 15 -23.87 3.65 10.37
C PHE A 15 -24.58 4.14 11.65
N VAL A 16 -25.36 5.21 11.55
CA VAL A 16 -26.10 5.77 12.69
C VAL A 16 -27.21 4.82 13.17
N ASP A 17 -27.91 4.14 12.26
CA ASP A 17 -28.90 3.12 12.62
C ASP A 17 -28.25 1.94 13.36
N LEU A 18 -27.13 1.42 12.82
CA LEU A 18 -26.39 0.32 13.44
C LEU A 18 -25.89 0.67 14.84
N GLN A 19 -25.37 1.89 15.05
CA GLN A 19 -24.97 2.34 16.40
C GLN A 19 -26.16 2.39 17.37
N SER A 20 -27.32 2.84 16.90
CA SER A 20 -28.55 2.90 17.69
C SER A 20 -29.02 1.50 18.08
N ARG A 21 -28.99 0.54 17.13
CA ARG A 21 -29.30 -0.87 17.39
C ARG A 21 -28.32 -1.52 18.37
N LEU A 22 -27.01 -1.28 18.18
CA LEU A 22 -25.97 -1.81 19.07
C LEU A 22 -26.20 -1.35 20.52
N LYS A 23 -26.50 -0.06 20.71
CA LYS A 23 -26.81 0.49 22.03
C LYS A 23 -28.00 -0.23 22.67
N ASN A 24 -29.06 -0.48 21.92
CA ASN A 24 -30.25 -1.18 22.43
C ASN A 24 -29.93 -2.63 22.83
N LEU A 25 -29.20 -3.36 21.99
CA LEU A 25 -28.79 -4.73 22.29
C LEU A 25 -27.88 -4.81 23.52
N ARG A 26 -26.98 -3.84 23.73
CA ARG A 26 -26.15 -3.77 24.95
C ARG A 26 -26.98 -3.53 26.21
N VAL A 27 -28.04 -2.72 26.11
CA VAL A 27 -29.00 -2.53 27.22
C VAL A 27 -29.74 -3.83 27.49
N GLU A 28 -30.18 -4.54 26.45
CA GLU A 28 -30.84 -5.85 26.56
C GLU A 28 -29.90 -6.91 27.18
N GLU A 29 -28.64 -6.98 26.75
CA GLU A 29 -27.59 -7.83 27.33
C GLU A 29 -27.47 -7.59 28.84
N ALA A 30 -27.39 -6.32 29.26
CA ALA A 30 -27.29 -5.95 30.67
C ALA A 30 -28.57 -6.31 31.46
N GLN A 31 -29.74 -6.30 30.83
CA GLN A 31 -30.99 -6.76 31.46
C GLN A 31 -30.98 -8.28 31.65
N TYR A 32 -30.55 -9.06 30.66
CA TYR A 32 -30.41 -10.51 30.82
C TYR A 32 -29.40 -10.88 31.91
N GLN A 33 -28.28 -10.16 32.02
CA GLN A 33 -27.32 -10.36 33.11
C GLN A 33 -27.95 -10.12 34.49
N LYS A 34 -28.74 -9.04 34.65
CA LYS A 34 -29.47 -8.77 35.91
C LYS A 34 -30.53 -9.82 36.23
N ILE A 35 -31.13 -10.44 35.22
CA ILE A 35 -32.08 -11.54 35.42
C ILE A 35 -31.32 -12.78 35.90
N LEU A 36 -30.17 -13.10 35.28
CA LEU A 36 -29.32 -14.22 35.70
C LEU A 36 -28.84 -14.09 37.15
N GLU A 37 -28.49 -12.88 37.59
CA GLU A 37 -28.12 -12.61 38.99
C GLU A 37 -29.23 -12.96 40.00
N LYS A 38 -30.50 -12.96 39.55
CA LYS A 38 -31.68 -13.22 40.38
C LYS A 38 -32.32 -14.58 40.11
N ALA A 39 -31.82 -15.34 39.15
CA ALA A 39 -32.39 -16.62 38.75
C ALA A 39 -31.96 -17.73 39.71
N TRP A 40 -32.92 -18.49 40.23
CA TRP A 40 -32.67 -19.57 41.21
C TRP A 40 -32.91 -20.96 40.64
N LYS A 41 -33.69 -21.06 39.55
CA LYS A 41 -34.01 -22.33 38.90
C LYS A 41 -33.12 -22.55 37.68
N ILE A 42 -32.69 -23.78 37.51
CA ILE A 42 -31.82 -24.20 36.39
C ILE A 42 -32.50 -23.91 35.04
N ASP A 43 -33.81 -24.16 34.91
CA ASP A 43 -34.55 -23.91 33.66
C ASP A 43 -34.62 -22.40 33.30
N GLU A 44 -34.78 -21.54 34.32
CA GLU A 44 -34.77 -20.08 34.15
C GLU A 44 -33.37 -19.60 33.74
N VAL A 45 -32.31 -20.15 34.35
CA VAL A 45 -30.92 -19.84 33.98
C VAL A 45 -30.63 -20.26 32.54
N LEU A 46 -31.00 -21.48 32.14
CA LEU A 46 -30.72 -22.01 30.81
C LEU A 46 -31.42 -21.18 29.72
N SER A 47 -32.70 -20.87 29.93
CA SER A 47 -33.49 -20.07 28.97
C SER A 47 -32.97 -18.64 28.81
N VAL A 48 -32.59 -17.97 29.91
CA VAL A 48 -32.00 -16.62 29.83
C VAL A 48 -30.60 -16.66 29.22
N THR A 49 -29.82 -17.72 29.47
CA THR A 49 -28.50 -17.89 28.88
C THR A 49 -28.58 -18.07 27.36
N GLU A 50 -29.55 -18.83 26.85
CA GLU A 50 -29.79 -18.97 25.42
C GLU A 50 -30.11 -17.62 24.76
N ARG A 51 -30.97 -16.82 25.39
CA ARG A 51 -31.28 -15.45 24.92
C ARG A 51 -30.08 -14.51 24.97
N LEU A 52 -29.27 -14.61 26.02
CA LEU A 52 -28.05 -13.83 26.16
C LEU A 52 -27.04 -14.18 25.07
N PHE A 53 -26.89 -15.46 24.72
CA PHE A 53 -26.02 -15.89 23.62
C PHE A 53 -26.48 -15.33 22.27
N ALA A 54 -27.77 -15.45 21.95
CA ALA A 54 -28.32 -14.87 20.71
C ALA A 54 -28.09 -13.36 20.63
N THR A 55 -28.30 -12.64 21.75
CA THR A 55 -28.08 -11.19 21.83
C THR A 55 -26.61 -10.82 21.60
N ARG A 56 -25.68 -11.61 22.16
CA ARG A 56 -24.24 -11.40 21.94
C ARG A 56 -23.82 -11.66 20.50
N GLU A 57 -24.36 -12.68 19.87
CA GLU A 57 -24.11 -12.95 18.44
C GLU A 57 -24.56 -11.76 17.57
N ASP A 58 -25.74 -11.21 17.86
CA ASP A 58 -26.25 -10.03 17.15
C ASP A 58 -25.37 -8.78 17.39
N ILE A 59 -24.90 -8.58 18.63
CA ILE A 59 -23.94 -7.52 18.96
C ILE A 59 -22.67 -7.66 18.13
N GLU A 60 -22.04 -8.85 18.14
CA GLU A 60 -20.78 -9.10 17.42
C GLU A 60 -20.95 -8.88 15.91
N ARG A 61 -22.09 -9.30 15.35
CA ARG A 61 -22.41 -9.08 13.93
C ARG A 61 -22.53 -7.60 13.60
N ILE A 62 -23.22 -6.82 14.44
CA ILE A 62 -23.39 -5.38 14.25
C ILE A 62 -22.06 -4.63 14.45
N GLU A 63 -21.28 -4.97 15.48
CA GLU A 63 -19.96 -4.37 15.71
C GLU A 63 -19.01 -4.62 14.53
N GLY A 64 -19.04 -5.84 13.97
CA GLY A 64 -18.30 -6.17 12.75
C GLY A 64 -18.71 -5.30 11.55
N ARG A 65 -20.01 -5.06 11.37
CA ARG A 65 -20.52 -4.20 10.29
C ARG A 65 -20.15 -2.73 10.47
N ILE A 66 -20.26 -2.21 11.69
CA ILE A 66 -19.84 -0.84 12.06
C ILE A 66 -18.36 -0.66 11.71
N LYS A 67 -17.50 -1.58 12.17
CA LYS A 67 -16.05 -1.52 11.90
C LYS A 67 -15.74 -1.51 10.40
N TYR A 68 -16.44 -2.34 9.62
CA TYR A 68 -16.29 -2.34 8.17
C TYR A 68 -16.64 -1.00 7.53
N LEU A 69 -17.72 -0.35 7.96
CA LEU A 69 -18.10 0.98 7.49
C LEU A 69 -17.09 2.05 7.92
N GLU A 70 -16.56 1.99 9.14
CA GLU A 70 -15.49 2.90 9.60
C GLU A 70 -14.23 2.78 8.73
N ASP A 71 -13.79 1.56 8.45
CA ASP A 71 -12.61 1.30 7.60
C ASP A 71 -12.80 1.87 6.18
N LEU A 72 -14.01 1.77 5.61
CA LEU A 72 -14.33 2.35 4.30
C LEU A 72 -14.22 3.88 4.28
N THR A 73 -14.71 4.57 5.32
CA THR A 73 -14.63 6.05 5.41
C THR A 73 -13.18 6.53 5.61
N SER A 74 -12.39 5.80 6.40
CA SER A 74 -10.96 6.08 6.61
C SER A 74 -10.15 5.95 5.31
N LEU A 75 -10.44 4.91 4.49
CA LEU A 75 -9.81 4.71 3.20
C LEU A 75 -10.29 5.70 2.11
N SER A 76 -11.55 6.13 2.17
CA SER A 76 -12.12 7.13 1.25
C SER A 76 -11.51 8.51 1.45
N THR A 77 -11.15 8.87 2.68
CA THR A 77 -10.38 10.09 2.98
C THR A 77 -9.04 10.14 2.22
N ILE A 78 -8.53 9.00 1.73
CA ILE A 78 -7.28 8.89 0.96
C ILE A 78 -7.51 8.92 -0.58
N ARG A 79 -8.76 8.87 -1.07
CA ARG A 79 -9.08 9.05 -2.50
C ARG A 79 -9.69 10.43 -2.77
N VAL A 80 -8.85 11.45 -2.80
CA VAL A 80 -9.14 12.61 -3.65
C VAL A 80 -8.79 12.20 -5.08
N ASN A 81 -9.82 12.01 -5.92
CA ASN A 81 -9.64 11.90 -7.36
C ASN A 81 -9.10 13.26 -7.87
N LEU A 82 -7.79 13.36 -8.04
CA LEU A 82 -7.16 14.52 -8.67
C LEU A 82 -7.38 14.42 -10.19
N SER A 83 -8.54 14.89 -10.63
CA SER A 83 -8.76 15.40 -11.98
C SER A 83 -9.15 16.86 -11.83
N GLU A 84 -8.16 17.72 -11.56
CA GLU A 84 -8.31 19.15 -11.70
C GLU A 84 -7.00 19.72 -12.23
N GLU A 85 -7.14 20.56 -13.25
CA GLU A 85 -6.12 21.34 -13.95
C GLU A 85 -5.14 22.04 -12.98
N PRO A 86 -3.92 22.41 -13.43
CA PRO A 86 -2.84 22.80 -12.52
C PRO A 86 -3.20 24.09 -11.76
N LYS A 87 -3.75 23.94 -10.56
CA LYS A 87 -3.93 25.04 -9.63
C LYS A 87 -2.64 25.21 -8.84
N ILE A 88 -2.03 26.36 -9.04
CA ILE A 88 -0.82 26.78 -8.33
C ILE A 88 -1.19 26.93 -6.85
N GLU A 89 -0.82 25.95 -6.02
CA GLU A 89 -0.99 26.01 -4.57
C GLU A 89 0.20 26.77 -3.96
N ILE A 90 -0.09 27.95 -3.41
CA ILE A 90 0.81 28.70 -2.54
C ILE A 90 0.98 27.87 -1.25
N PRO A 91 2.19 27.46 -0.87
CA PRO A 91 2.39 26.56 0.26
C PRO A 91 2.26 27.34 1.56
N THR A 92 1.11 27.23 2.23
CA THR A 92 1.01 27.57 3.65
C THR A 92 1.74 26.48 4.42
N ALA A 93 2.89 26.86 4.99
CA ALA A 93 3.81 25.96 5.67
C ALA A 93 3.23 25.46 7.01
N GLU A 94 2.45 24.39 7.00
CA GLU A 94 2.32 23.50 8.16
C GLU A 94 3.43 22.44 8.08
N TRP A 95 4.52 22.67 8.82
CA TRP A 95 5.59 21.69 8.98
C TRP A 95 5.04 20.46 9.71
N ARG A 96 4.73 19.39 8.97
CA ARG A 96 4.32 18.08 9.51
C ARG A 96 5.44 17.05 9.36
N PRO A 97 6.33 16.86 10.36
CA PRO A 97 7.60 16.13 10.22
C PRO A 97 7.42 14.66 9.80
N LEU A 98 6.37 13.99 10.27
CA LEU A 98 6.06 12.60 9.91
C LEU A 98 5.70 12.43 8.43
N THR A 99 5.03 13.42 7.84
CA THR A 99 4.66 13.39 6.40
C THR A 99 5.87 13.67 5.52
N THR A 100 6.79 14.53 5.98
CA THR A 100 8.06 14.82 5.33
C THR A 100 8.98 13.61 5.33
N ILE A 101 9.06 12.84 6.43
CA ILE A 101 9.86 11.61 6.53
C ILE A 101 9.33 10.53 5.58
N LYS A 102 8.00 10.31 5.54
CA LYS A 102 7.40 9.32 4.63
C LYS A 102 7.57 9.71 3.15
N LYS A 103 7.46 11.02 2.84
CA LYS A 103 7.74 11.56 1.49
C LYS A 103 9.23 11.41 1.13
N ALA A 104 10.14 11.66 2.07
CA ALA A 104 11.57 11.48 1.87
C ALA A 104 11.92 10.01 1.59
N PHE A 105 11.35 9.06 2.35
CA PHE A 105 11.59 7.63 2.15
C PHE A 105 11.12 7.13 0.77
N ARG A 106 9.93 7.58 0.33
CA ARG A 106 9.41 7.27 -1.01
C ARG A 106 10.23 7.95 -2.13
N SER A 107 10.82 9.10 -1.85
CA SER A 107 11.73 9.78 -2.78
C SER A 107 13.06 9.04 -2.91
N SER A 108 13.61 8.52 -1.81
CA SER A 108 14.85 7.74 -1.80
C SER A 108 14.74 6.46 -2.63
N VAL A 109 13.63 5.72 -2.52
CA VAL A 109 13.42 4.50 -3.32
C VAL A 109 13.40 4.79 -4.82
N ARG A 110 12.77 5.90 -5.24
CA ARG A 110 12.77 6.33 -6.65
C ARG A 110 14.16 6.74 -7.14
N PHE A 111 14.97 7.35 -6.28
CA PHE A 111 16.36 7.68 -6.61
C PHE A 111 17.20 6.42 -6.87
N PHE A 112 17.07 5.40 -6.01
CA PHE A 112 17.76 4.11 -6.22
C PHE A 112 17.30 3.39 -7.48
N GLN A 113 16.00 3.42 -7.77
CA GLN A 113 15.47 2.85 -9.02
C GLN A 113 16.00 3.58 -10.26
N GLY A 114 16.15 4.91 -10.19
CA GLY A 114 16.81 5.70 -11.24
C GLY A 114 18.28 5.31 -11.43
N LEU A 115 19.02 5.11 -10.33
CA LEU A 115 20.42 4.69 -10.36
C LEU A 115 20.58 3.31 -11.03
N VAL A 116 19.71 2.35 -10.69
CA VAL A 116 19.70 1.02 -11.31
C VAL A 116 19.42 1.13 -12.82
N ASN A 117 18.47 1.98 -13.22
CA ASN A 117 18.16 2.17 -14.63
C ASN A 117 19.33 2.79 -15.42
N VAL A 118 20.05 3.75 -14.83
CA VAL A 118 21.27 4.32 -15.42
C VAL A 118 22.35 3.24 -15.57
N ILE A 119 22.55 2.38 -14.57
CA ILE A 119 23.52 1.29 -14.63
C ILE A 119 23.17 0.30 -15.75
N ILE A 120 21.89 -0.04 -15.92
CA ILE A 120 21.42 -0.93 -17.01
C ILE A 120 21.73 -0.31 -18.38
N TRP A 121 21.43 0.97 -18.57
CA TRP A 121 21.77 1.69 -19.79
C TRP A 121 23.28 1.76 -20.03
N LEU A 122 24.06 2.06 -18.99
CA LEU A 122 25.53 2.12 -19.10
C LEU A 122 26.11 0.76 -19.50
N ALA A 123 25.62 -0.33 -18.90
CA ALA A 123 26.04 -1.68 -19.22
C ALA A 123 25.69 -2.04 -20.67
N PHE A 124 24.48 -1.70 -21.14
CA PHE A 124 24.04 -1.97 -22.51
C PHE A 124 24.94 -1.28 -23.55
N TYR A 125 25.43 -0.06 -23.29
CA TYR A 125 26.32 0.65 -24.21
C TYR A 125 27.81 0.29 -24.04
N LEU A 126 28.29 0.07 -22.82
CA LEU A 126 29.71 -0.17 -22.55
C LEU A 126 30.16 -1.59 -22.88
N ILE A 127 29.29 -2.60 -22.71
CA ILE A 127 29.62 -4.00 -23.02
C ILE A 127 29.96 -4.17 -24.52
N PRO A 128 29.12 -3.74 -25.49
CA PRO A 128 29.46 -3.87 -26.91
C PRO A 128 30.67 -3.02 -27.29
N LEU A 129 30.82 -1.81 -26.72
CA LEU A 129 31.98 -0.95 -26.98
C LEU A 129 33.29 -1.59 -26.47
N GLY A 130 33.27 -2.21 -25.30
CA GLY A 130 34.40 -2.91 -24.71
C GLY A 130 34.82 -4.14 -25.53
N ILE A 131 33.85 -4.92 -26.01
CA ILE A 131 34.10 -6.07 -26.91
C ILE A 131 34.72 -5.58 -28.22
N LEU A 132 34.19 -4.50 -28.80
CA LEU A 132 34.71 -3.91 -30.04
C LEU A 132 36.16 -3.43 -29.87
N ALA A 133 36.46 -2.70 -28.79
CA ALA A 133 37.81 -2.22 -28.49
C ALA A 133 38.80 -3.39 -28.27
N TRP A 134 38.36 -4.47 -27.62
CA TRP A 134 39.16 -5.68 -27.43
C TRP A 134 39.47 -6.38 -28.76
N LEU A 135 38.49 -6.51 -29.66
CA LEU A 135 38.67 -7.07 -31.00
C LEU A 135 39.66 -6.23 -31.83
N ILE A 136 39.52 -4.90 -31.81
CA ILE A 136 40.45 -4.01 -32.52
C ILE A 136 41.88 -4.18 -31.99
N LYS A 137 42.08 -4.21 -30.66
CA LYS A 137 43.40 -4.46 -30.06
C LYS A 137 43.98 -5.81 -30.47
N LYS A 138 43.15 -6.86 -30.52
CA LYS A 138 43.57 -8.20 -30.95
C LYS A 138 44.00 -8.21 -32.42
N ILE A 139 43.22 -7.58 -33.31
CA ILE A 139 43.52 -7.46 -34.74
C ILE A 139 44.82 -6.67 -34.96
N VAL A 140 44.98 -5.51 -34.30
CA VAL A 140 46.21 -4.70 -34.39
C VAL A 140 47.43 -5.48 -33.89
N LYS A 141 47.30 -6.25 -32.80
CA LYS A 141 48.38 -7.08 -32.27
C LYS A 141 48.77 -8.21 -33.24
N VAL A 142 47.79 -8.81 -33.94
CA VAL A 142 48.05 -9.83 -34.96
C VAL A 142 48.72 -9.24 -36.19
N ILE A 143 48.27 -8.08 -36.68
CA ILE A 143 48.87 -7.40 -37.85
C ILE A 143 50.30 -6.94 -37.54
N LYS A 144 50.55 -6.34 -36.36
CA LYS A 144 51.91 -5.95 -35.95
C LYS A 144 52.84 -7.15 -35.79
N ARG A 145 52.33 -8.30 -35.35
CA ARG A 145 53.11 -9.55 -35.28
C ARG A 145 53.49 -10.08 -36.66
N LYS A 146 52.59 -10.02 -37.64
CA LYS A 146 52.88 -10.40 -39.03
C LYS A 146 53.91 -9.47 -39.68
N LYS A 147 53.74 -8.15 -39.53
CA LYS A 147 54.68 -7.16 -40.11
C LYS A 147 56.10 -7.25 -39.51
N LYS A 148 56.22 -7.59 -38.22
CA LYS A 148 57.53 -7.83 -37.58
C LYS A 148 58.19 -9.14 -38.04
N GLN A 149 57.40 -10.12 -38.49
CA GLN A 149 57.92 -11.36 -39.06
C GLN A 149 58.35 -11.18 -40.52
N GLU A 150 57.62 -10.42 -41.33
CA GLU A 150 58.03 -10.09 -42.71
C GLU A 150 59.34 -9.28 -42.76
N VAL A 151 59.48 -8.23 -41.94
CA VAL A 151 60.71 -7.41 -41.90
C VAL A 151 61.93 -8.20 -41.41
N ALA A 152 61.73 -9.18 -40.51
CA ALA A 152 62.81 -10.04 -40.02
C ALA A 152 63.23 -11.15 -41.00
N ILE A 153 62.44 -11.40 -42.04
CA ILE A 153 62.77 -12.32 -43.13
C ILE A 153 63.55 -11.56 -44.22
N GLU A 154 63.18 -10.31 -44.50
CA GLU A 154 63.86 -9.44 -45.47
C GLU A 154 65.25 -8.96 -44.99
N GLU A 155 65.47 -8.85 -43.68
CA GLU A 155 66.80 -8.53 -43.10
C GLU A 155 67.75 -9.75 -43.05
N LYS A 156 67.28 -10.93 -43.47
CA LYS A 156 68.03 -12.20 -43.48
C LYS A 156 68.32 -12.75 -44.88
N GLU A 157 67.85 -12.09 -45.94
CA GLU A 157 68.33 -12.27 -47.33
C GLU A 157 69.41 -11.23 -47.66
#